data_AF-A0AA94L1S1-F1
#
_entry.id   AF-A0AA94L1S1-F1
#
_cell.length_a   1.000
_cell.length_b   1.000
_cell.length_c   1.000
_cell.angle_alpha   90.00
_cell.angle_beta   90.00
_cell.angle_gamma   90.00
#
_symmetry.space_group_name_H-M   'P 1'
#
loop_
_entity.id
_entity.type
_entity.pdbx_description
1 polymer ?
#
loop_
_entity_poly.entity_id
_entity_poly.type
_entity_poly.pdbx_seq_one_letter_code
_entity_poly.pdbx_strand_id
1 'polypeptide(L)'
;MDKRKFPHSFSVRIDTRRTRFELSPAEDHGGPDGAYRIRVNRCWLDAPDGSHRYFFREALAGLIAEVALEGFAATPEAPDMPYPCRVSVCRWVDGLPRYIGTWTNSAPILDASGRWMVNVSVDGTRLFVPVEDVTVHPIRRTKP
;
A
#
# COMPACT_ATOMS: atom_id res chain seq x y z
N MET A 1 3.90 18.24 1.66
CA MET A 1 2.66 17.44 1.59
C MET A 1 2.06 17.69 0.22
N ASP A 2 2.30 16.78 -0.71
CA ASP A 2 1.80 16.89 -2.07
C ASP A 2 0.27 16.70 -2.05
N LYS A 3 -0.48 17.80 -2.15
CA LYS A 3 -1.94 17.78 -2.24
C LYS A 3 -2.33 17.46 -3.67
N ARG A 4 -2.00 16.26 -4.15
CA ARG A 4 -2.44 15.77 -5.46
C ARG A 4 -3.95 15.83 -5.50
N LYS A 5 -4.48 16.76 -6.28
CA LYS A 5 -5.92 16.87 -6.52
C LYS A 5 -6.22 15.82 -7.58
N PHE A 6 -7.08 14.87 -7.26
CA PHE A 6 -7.65 13.98 -8.27
C PHE A 6 -8.78 14.75 -8.95
N PRO A 7 -8.59 15.29 -10.18
CA PRO A 7 -9.64 16.04 -10.87
C PRO A 7 -10.87 15.19 -11.14
N HIS A 8 -10.69 13.86 -11.25
CA HIS A 8 -11.77 12.94 -11.55
C HIS A 8 -11.73 11.74 -10.59
N SER A 9 -12.90 11.33 -10.11
CA SER A 9 -13.07 10.08 -9.40
C SER A 9 -14.46 9.51 -9.64
N PHE A 10 -14.57 8.18 -9.68
CA PHE A 10 -15.84 7.47 -9.83
C PHE A 10 -15.79 6.14 -9.07
N SER A 11 -16.89 5.38 -9.09
CA SER A 11 -16.91 4.04 -8.53
C SER A 11 -17.71 3.09 -9.39
N VAL A 12 -17.21 1.86 -9.49
CA VAL A 12 -17.95 0.72 -10.04
C VAL A 12 -18.54 -0.06 -8.88
N ARG A 13 -19.82 -0.43 -8.97
CA ARG A 13 -20.51 -1.20 -7.93
C ARG A 13 -21.05 -2.49 -8.52
N ILE A 14 -20.70 -3.60 -7.88
CA ILE A 14 -21.24 -4.93 -8.16
C ILE A 14 -21.82 -5.45 -6.85
N ASP A 15 -23.13 -5.69 -6.81
CA ASP A 15 -23.87 -6.06 -5.61
C ASP A 15 -23.61 -5.10 -4.42
N THR A 16 -22.94 -5.62 -3.38
CA THR A 16 -22.56 -4.91 -2.16
C THR A 16 -21.15 -4.33 -2.22
N ARG A 17 -20.34 -4.73 -3.21
CA ARG A 17 -18.94 -4.30 -3.35
C ARG A 17 -18.84 -3.02 -4.17
N ARG A 18 -18.00 -2.08 -3.71
CA ARG A 18 -17.70 -0.83 -4.39
C ARG A 18 -16.20 -0.72 -4.64
N THR A 19 -15.81 -0.58 -5.91
CA THR A 19 -14.43 -0.28 -6.32
C THR A 19 -14.32 1.18 -6.70
N ARG A 20 -13.53 1.96 -5.96
CA ARG A 20 -13.34 3.39 -6.20
C ARG A 20 -12.13 3.64 -7.09
N PHE A 21 -12.32 4.42 -8.13
CA PHE A 21 -11.28 4.90 -9.03
C PHE A 21 -11.02 6.39 -8.80
N GLU A 22 -9.75 6.78 -8.71
CA GLU A 22 -9.30 8.15 -8.60
C GLU A 22 -8.23 8.38 -9.67
N LEU A 23 -8.44 9.37 -10.54
CA LEU A 23 -7.61 9.60 -11.71
C LEU A 23 -6.82 10.89 -11.50
N SER A 24 -5.51 10.79 -11.68
CA SER A 24 -4.59 11.93 -11.69
C SER A 24 -4.06 12.08 -13.12
N PRO A 25 -3.93 13.31 -13.66
CA PRO A 25 -3.20 13.54 -14.90
C PRO A 25 -1.82 12.89 -14.81
N ALA A 26 -1.41 12.16 -15.85
CA ALA A 26 -0.13 11.46 -15.84
C ALA A 26 1.07 12.43 -15.79
N GLU A 27 0.91 13.64 -16.33
CA GLU A 27 1.92 14.71 -16.33
C GLU A 27 2.40 15.06 -14.91
N ASP A 28 1.49 15.03 -13.92
CA ASP A 28 1.81 15.25 -12.50
C ASP A 28 2.76 14.19 -11.91
N HIS A 29 2.95 13.07 -12.63
CA HIS A 29 3.78 11.93 -12.22
C HIS A 29 4.92 11.65 -13.21
N GLY A 30 5.16 12.55 -14.17
CA GLY A 30 6.16 12.38 -15.23
C GLY A 30 5.74 11.44 -16.36
N GLY A 31 4.44 11.21 -16.52
CA GLY A 31 3.86 10.42 -17.60
C GLY A 31 3.44 11.26 -18.81
N PRO A 32 2.91 10.61 -19.86
CA PRO A 32 2.55 11.27 -21.12
C PRO A 32 1.28 12.13 -21.00
N ASP A 33 1.21 13.19 -21.81
CA ASP A 33 0.02 14.04 -21.95
C ASP A 33 -1.21 13.22 -22.40
N GLY A 34 -2.39 13.61 -21.93
CA GLY A 34 -3.66 12.94 -22.22
C GLY A 34 -3.86 11.58 -21.55
N ALA A 35 -2.88 11.09 -20.79
CA ALA A 35 -2.99 9.86 -20.00
C ALA A 35 -3.29 10.15 -18.52
N TYR A 36 -3.72 9.12 -17.79
CA TYR A 36 -3.98 9.18 -16.37
C TYR A 36 -3.14 8.15 -15.60
N ARG A 37 -2.64 8.54 -14.44
CA ARG A 37 -2.25 7.61 -13.39
C ARG A 37 -3.47 7.31 -12.53
N ILE A 38 -3.77 6.03 -12.32
CA ILE A 38 -5.01 5.60 -11.68
C ILE A 38 -4.73 4.99 -10.32
N ARG A 39 -5.51 5.40 -9.33
CA ARG A 39 -5.56 4.80 -8.01
C ARG A 39 -6.89 4.07 -7.82
N VAL A 40 -6.84 2.79 -7.46
CA VAL A 40 -8.01 1.96 -7.16
C VAL A 40 -8.03 1.61 -5.68
N ASN A 41 -9.11 1.94 -4.99
CA ASN A 41 -9.25 1.72 -3.54
C ASN A 41 -8.03 2.23 -2.74
N ARG A 42 -7.52 3.41 -3.11
CA ARG A 42 -6.33 4.05 -2.53
C ARG A 42 -4.97 3.39 -2.85
N CYS A 43 -4.94 2.38 -3.71
CA CYS A 43 -3.71 1.73 -4.20
C CYS A 43 -3.43 2.15 -5.65
N TRP A 44 -2.20 2.57 -5.96
CA TRP A 44 -1.83 2.89 -7.34
C TRP A 44 -1.82 1.62 -8.19
N LEU A 45 -2.33 1.73 -9.42
CA LEU A 45 -2.10 0.69 -10.42
C LEU A 45 -0.71 0.94 -11.00
N ASP A 46 0.26 0.14 -10.58
CA ASP A 46 1.61 0.15 -11.13
C ASP A 46 1.76 -1.01 -12.13
N ALA A 47 2.79 -0.95 -12.97
CA ALA A 47 3.15 -2.02 -13.89
C ALA A 47 3.77 -3.20 -13.11
N PRO A 48 3.87 -4.40 -13.72
CA PRO A 48 4.42 -5.58 -13.03
C PRO A 48 5.85 -5.39 -12.49
N ASP A 49 6.61 -4.47 -13.05
CA ASP A 49 7.97 -4.11 -12.60
C ASP A 49 7.99 -3.03 -11.49
N GLY A 50 6.82 -2.61 -11.01
CA GLY A 50 6.66 -1.56 -10.00
C GLY A 50 6.77 -0.14 -10.54
N SER A 51 6.96 0.05 -11.85
CA SER A 51 6.96 1.37 -12.46
C SER A 51 5.54 1.96 -12.55
N HIS A 52 5.43 3.28 -12.70
CA HIS A 52 4.13 3.93 -12.85
C HIS A 52 3.41 3.43 -14.11
N ARG A 53 2.16 2.98 -13.97
CA ARG A 53 1.31 2.66 -15.12
C ARG A 53 0.43 3.85 -15.48
N TYR A 54 0.39 4.18 -16.77
CA TYR A 54 -0.45 5.23 -17.32
C TYR A 54 -1.50 4.67 -18.26
N PHE A 55 -2.69 5.28 -18.25
CA PHE A 55 -3.86 4.81 -18.98
C PHE A 55 -4.41 5.93 -19.87
N PHE A 56 -4.46 5.67 -21.17
CA PHE A 56 -5.27 6.45 -22.10
C PHE A 56 -6.75 6.05 -21.99
N ARG A 57 -7.62 6.84 -22.62
CA ARG A 57 -9.08 6.69 -22.54
C ARG A 57 -9.55 5.26 -22.89
N GLU A 58 -8.98 4.65 -23.91
CA GLU A 58 -9.34 3.32 -24.40
C GLU A 58 -8.97 2.23 -23.39
N ALA A 59 -7.75 2.33 -22.82
CA ALA A 59 -7.29 1.41 -21.77
C ALA A 59 -8.09 1.57 -20.46
N LEU A 60 -8.48 2.80 -20.13
CA LEU A 60 -9.36 3.08 -18.99
C LEU A 60 -10.74 2.44 -19.20
N ALA A 61 -11.32 2.53 -20.40
CA ALA A 61 -12.61 1.90 -20.71
C ALA A 61 -12.54 0.37 -20.57
N GLY A 62 -11.47 -0.26 -21.07
CA GLY A 62 -11.22 -1.69 -20.89
C GLY A 62 -11.12 -2.08 -19.42
N LEU A 63 -10.31 -1.36 -18.64
CA LEU A 63 -10.18 -1.58 -17.20
C LEU A 63 -11.51 -1.46 -16.45
N ILE A 64 -12.33 -0.45 -16.78
CA ILE A 64 -13.65 -0.28 -16.16
C ILE A 64 -14.56 -1.47 -16.51
N ALA A 65 -14.55 -1.92 -17.77
CA ALA A 65 -15.36 -3.04 -18.23
C ALA A 65 -14.96 -4.35 -17.53
N GLU A 66 -13.66 -4.67 -17.47
CA GLU A 66 -13.14 -5.81 -16.71
C GLU A 66 -13.64 -5.76 -15.27
N VAL A 67 -13.48 -4.61 -14.60
CA VAL A 67 -13.89 -4.48 -13.21
C VAL A 67 -15.39 -4.56 -13.01
N ALA A 68 -16.20 -4.08 -13.96
CA ALA A 68 -17.65 -4.14 -13.88
C ALA A 68 -18.21 -5.55 -14.12
N LEU A 69 -17.51 -6.38 -14.88
CA LEU A 69 -17.97 -7.72 -15.27
C LEU A 69 -17.35 -8.83 -14.40
N GLU A 70 -16.08 -8.70 -14.05
CA GLU A 70 -15.31 -9.72 -13.33
C GLU A 70 -15.00 -9.32 -11.88
N GLY A 71 -15.19 -8.04 -11.55
CA GLY A 71 -14.74 -7.47 -10.29
C GLY A 71 -13.29 -7.02 -10.34
N PHE A 72 -12.85 -6.30 -9.31
CA PHE A 72 -11.44 -5.95 -9.13
C PHE A 72 -10.81 -6.94 -8.16
N ALA A 73 -9.55 -7.32 -8.40
CA ALA A 73 -8.81 -8.21 -7.51
C ALA A 73 -8.94 -7.72 -6.06
N ALA A 74 -9.27 -8.65 -5.16
CA ALA A 74 -9.39 -8.33 -3.75
C ALA A 74 -8.06 -7.77 -3.25
N THR A 75 -8.14 -6.77 -2.37
CA THR A 75 -6.97 -6.30 -1.63
C THR A 75 -6.27 -7.52 -0.99
N PRO A 76 -4.92 -7.61 -1.04
CA PRO A 76 -4.21 -8.69 -0.36
C PRO A 76 -4.70 -8.80 1.08
N GLU A 77 -4.87 -10.02 1.57
CA GLU A 77 -5.34 -10.22 2.94
C GLU A 77 -4.36 -9.58 3.94
N ALA A 78 -4.90 -9.00 5.02
CA ALA A 78 -4.07 -8.44 6.07
C ALA A 78 -3.22 -9.55 6.71
N PRO A 79 -1.92 -9.33 6.92
CA PRO A 79 -1.09 -10.33 7.58
C PRO A 79 -1.57 -10.53 9.01
N ASP A 80 -1.56 -11.79 9.46
CA ASP A 80 -1.88 -12.17 10.83
C ASP A 80 -0.75 -11.73 11.77
N MET A 81 -0.76 -10.45 12.10
CA MET A 81 0.21 -9.80 12.98
C MET A 81 -0.51 -9.24 14.21
N PRO A 82 -0.20 -9.72 15.42
CA PRO A 82 -0.82 -9.21 16.63
C PRO A 82 -0.46 -7.74 16.85
N TYR A 83 -1.37 -6.97 17.43
CA TYR A 83 -1.15 -5.57 17.77
C TYR A 83 -1.69 -5.24 19.17
N PRO A 84 -0.90 -4.54 20.03
CA PRO A 84 0.53 -4.26 19.87
C PRO A 84 1.39 -5.51 20.10
N CYS A 85 2.51 -5.64 19.37
CA CYS A 85 3.46 -6.73 19.58
C CYS A 85 4.92 -6.27 19.58
N ARG A 86 5.78 -7.09 20.19
CA ARG A 86 7.23 -6.91 20.19
C ARG A 86 7.78 -7.43 18.87
N VAL A 87 8.66 -6.66 18.26
CA VAL A 87 9.24 -6.98 16.95
C VAL A 87 10.73 -6.68 16.88
N SER A 88 11.44 -7.27 15.93
CA SER A 88 12.74 -6.81 15.47
C SER A 88 12.63 -6.32 14.03
N VAL A 89 13.24 -5.17 13.74
CA VAL A 89 13.38 -4.64 12.37
C VAL A 89 14.83 -4.74 11.93
N CYS A 90 15.06 -5.13 10.67
CA CYS A 90 16.41 -5.13 10.08
C CYS A 90 16.70 -3.77 9.43
N ARG A 91 17.85 -3.18 9.76
CA ARG A 91 18.36 -1.96 9.10
C ARG A 91 19.79 -2.18 8.64
N TRP A 92 20.11 -1.73 7.45
CA TRP A 92 21.47 -1.73 6.94
C TRP A 92 22.19 -0.46 7.41
N VAL A 93 23.28 -0.62 8.14
CA VAL A 93 24.15 0.46 8.62
C VAL A 93 25.58 0.07 8.28
N ASP A 94 26.31 0.94 7.57
CA ASP A 94 27.69 0.70 7.13
C ASP A 94 27.90 -0.65 6.43
N GLY A 95 26.92 -1.07 5.62
CA GLY A 95 26.95 -2.33 4.88
C GLY A 95 26.67 -3.58 5.72
N LEU A 96 26.30 -3.45 7.00
CA LEU A 96 25.98 -4.56 7.90
C LEU A 96 24.51 -4.53 8.35
N PRO A 97 23.84 -5.70 8.46
CA PRO A 97 22.49 -5.77 9.00
C PRO A 97 22.50 -5.57 10.52
N ARG A 98 21.72 -4.61 10.99
CA ARG A 98 21.48 -4.32 12.41
C ARG A 98 20.01 -4.59 12.74
N TYR A 99 19.79 -5.52 13.67
CA TYR A 99 18.46 -5.85 14.16
C TYR A 99 18.12 -5.02 15.40
N ILE A 100 17.02 -4.29 15.35
CA ILE A 100 16.58 -3.41 16.44
C ILE A 100 15.26 -3.91 17.01
N GLY A 101 15.26 -4.27 18.30
CA GLY A 101 14.07 -4.71 19.01
C GLY A 101 13.17 -3.53 19.41
N THR A 102 11.93 -3.50 18.95
CA THR A 102 10.95 -2.43 19.15
C THR A 102 9.52 -2.96 19.33
N TRP A 103 8.53 -2.09 19.41
CA TRP A 103 7.10 -2.37 19.46
C TRP A 103 6.38 -1.74 18.28
N THR A 104 5.32 -2.40 17.83
CA THR A 104 4.39 -1.85 16.84
C THR A 104 3.50 -0.78 17.46
N ASN A 105 3.29 0.34 16.76
CA ASN A 105 2.36 1.40 17.13
C ASN A 105 1.05 1.36 16.32
N SER A 106 0.97 0.52 15.29
CA SER A 106 -0.24 0.26 14.51
C SER A 106 -0.41 -1.23 14.24
N ALA A 107 -1.64 -1.65 13.92
CA ALA A 107 -1.87 -2.87 13.15
C ALA A 107 -1.23 -2.74 11.75
N PRO A 108 -1.11 -3.84 10.97
CA PRO A 108 -0.75 -3.74 9.56
C PRO A 108 -1.66 -2.77 8.80
N ILE A 109 -1.05 -1.89 8.01
CA ILE A 109 -1.72 -0.89 7.17
C ILE A 109 -1.20 -1.05 5.75
N LEU A 110 -2.10 -1.11 4.79
CA LEU A 110 -1.73 -1.15 3.39
C LEU A 110 -1.29 0.24 2.92
N ASP A 111 -0.11 0.33 2.32
CA ASP A 111 0.36 1.58 1.73
C ASP A 111 -0.18 1.82 0.32
N ALA A 112 0.20 2.95 -0.28
CA ALA A 112 -0.29 3.34 -1.59
C ALA A 112 0.23 2.45 -2.74
N SER A 113 1.26 1.63 -2.51
CA SER A 113 1.78 0.64 -3.45
C SER A 113 1.11 -0.74 -3.29
N GLY A 114 0.20 -0.89 -2.32
CA GLY A 114 -0.41 -2.18 -2.00
C GLY A 114 0.47 -3.07 -1.14
N ARG A 115 1.52 -2.53 -0.50
CA ARG A 115 2.41 -3.26 0.41
C ARG A 115 1.91 -3.10 1.84
N TRP A 116 1.91 -4.19 2.60
CA TRP A 116 1.56 -4.15 4.02
C TRP A 116 2.71 -3.55 4.82
N MET A 117 2.40 -2.49 5.57
CA MET A 117 3.35 -1.76 6.40
C MET A 117 2.92 -1.80 7.85
N VAL A 118 3.87 -1.66 8.77
CA VAL A 118 3.61 -1.49 10.20
C VAL A 118 4.38 -0.30 10.74
N ASN A 119 3.74 0.51 11.59
CA ASN A 119 4.44 1.59 12.28
C ASN A 119 5.19 1.04 13.49
N VAL A 120 6.47 1.35 13.63
CA VAL A 120 7.31 0.97 14.78
C VAL A 120 8.05 2.17 15.38
N SER A 121 8.48 2.04 16.63
CA SER A 121 9.26 3.07 17.35
C SER A 121 10.75 2.73 17.41
N VAL A 122 11.59 3.26 16.53
CA VAL A 122 13.04 2.99 16.53
C VAL A 122 13.78 4.25 16.92
N ASP A 123 14.63 4.18 17.95
CA ASP A 123 15.48 5.30 18.39
C ASP A 123 14.70 6.62 18.58
N GLY A 124 13.51 6.53 19.21
CA GLY A 124 12.63 7.68 19.44
C GLY A 124 11.86 8.17 18.21
N THR A 125 12.02 7.54 17.05
CA THR A 125 11.38 7.91 15.78
C THR A 125 10.31 6.90 15.37
N ARG A 126 9.22 7.38 14.76
CA ARG A 126 8.17 6.53 14.18
C ARG A 126 8.48 6.24 12.72
N LEU A 127 8.52 4.97 12.36
CA LEU A 127 8.85 4.52 11.02
C LEU A 127 7.81 3.52 10.53
N PHE A 128 7.46 3.62 9.26
CA PHE A 128 6.70 2.58 8.57
C PHE A 128 7.70 1.65 7.89
N VAL A 129 7.61 0.36 8.21
CA VAL A 129 8.43 -0.69 7.62
C VAL A 129 7.52 -1.75 7.01
N PRO A 130 7.93 -2.41 5.92
CA PRO A 130 7.18 -3.52 5.34
C PRO A 130 7.02 -4.64 6.35
N VAL A 131 5.83 -5.25 6.44
CA VAL A 131 5.55 -6.32 7.41
C VAL A 131 6.49 -7.52 7.19
N GLU A 132 6.82 -7.85 5.94
CA GLU A 132 7.75 -8.93 5.63
C GLU A 132 9.19 -8.69 6.09
N ASP A 133 9.57 -7.43 6.35
CA ASP A 133 10.90 -7.05 6.85
C ASP A 133 10.96 -7.03 8.40
N VAL A 134 9.88 -7.48 9.07
CA VAL A 134 9.73 -7.48 10.53
C VAL A 134 9.66 -8.90 11.08
N THR A 135 10.44 -9.18 12.13
CA THR A 135 10.33 -10.42 12.90
C THR A 135 9.46 -10.19 14.14
N VAL A 136 8.33 -10.87 14.25
CA VAL A 136 7.44 -10.82 15.42
C VAL A 136 7.97 -11.73 16.54
N HIS A 137 8.03 -11.21 17.76
CA HIS A 137 8.43 -11.99 18.94
C HIS A 137 7.22 -12.37 19.78
N PRO A 138 7.14 -13.62 20.27
CA PRO A 138 6.10 -14.02 21.19
C PRO A 138 6.18 -13.20 22.48
N ILE A 139 5.02 -12.80 23.00
CA ILE A 139 4.93 -12.16 24.32
C ILE A 139 5.40 -13.19 25.35
N ARG A 140 6.54 -12.93 26.02
CA ARG A 140 6.96 -13.73 27.17
C ARG A 140 5.86 -13.65 28.22
N ARG A 141 5.13 -14.75 28.43
CA ARG A 141 4.29 -14.92 29.61
C ARG A 141 5.20 -14.78 30.83
N THR A 142 4.96 -13.77 31.66
CA THR A 142 5.52 -13.74 33.01
C THR A 142 5.05 -15.00 33.73
N LYS A 143 6.00 -15.76 34.27
CA LYS A 143 5.72 -16.91 35.13
C LYS A 143 4.92 -16.40 36.34
N PRO A 144 3.83 -17.07 36.77
CA PRO A 144 3.04 -16.66 37.93
C PRO A 144 3.89 -16.61 39.20
#